data_AF-A0A9D2L4T8-F1
#
_entry.id   AF-A0A9D2L4T8-F1
#
_cell.length_a   1.000
_cell.length_b   1.000
_cell.length_c   1.000
_cell.angle_alpha   90.00
_cell.angle_beta   90.00
_cell.angle_gamma   90.00
#
_symmetry.space_group_name_H-M   'P 1'
#
loop_
_entity.id
_entity.type
_entity.pdbx_description
1 polymer ?
#
loop_
_entity_poly.entity_id
_entity_poly.type
_entity_poly.pdbx_seq_one_letter_code
_entity_poly.pdbx_strand_id
1 'polypeptide(L)'
;MKNFFVLFSVALIAMFLTGCHKSEPYPEMHLPASIAIEEVKPTKHEVTFMLTSTNAVRMSYCCLPKGTTPTEKGWTELVNETSAQITVKDLEPGTAYTLRARAENQWSEMSEIVTRDFETLRLPSLELGVISATADGAEVAVKTADAQHLFWACVPASEKDPSEFTETEALSETTLKVAGLTADTEYRICAYVSDADSRSDLTSKTFRTEAPASIDLSAGGTANCYVVSEPGVYSFTADVRGNGVSSNNDAESKHFESSIAVGADWSADWLWATAEGLVSNVVFDAASKRIRFEASAGRGNVILALFDAEQQLVWSWHIWMTDDPSLQLVGGSSPEYQFLDRNVGATSAAVDDVASFGFFYQWGRKDPFIAASALINPDGAAIPDGDAFQTAMEGSCIFNMAHTIGWETLRNDAAVIEIGKSVEYAAAHPMTFITYGAQLGSSGVGAWVNDDNVQYAELWGYDFVNHTNRKTMFDPCPPGYKVPAWYQEVMADADKTTMVETGQYQSRTYNGGYWPAQGYRTDQGRLSNVGRYGYYWSACSYNHGYPAQNFKGYMLYWYSRMVSNNNAQNEAIGGNIRCIRE
;
A
#
# COMPACT_ATOMS: atom_id res chain seq x y z
N MET A 1 45.99 -54.41 -67.76
CA MET A 1 45.51 -53.92 -69.08
C MET A 1 45.81 -52.44 -69.16
N LYS A 2 46.66 -52.07 -70.13
CA LYS A 2 46.84 -50.78 -70.84
C LYS A 2 47.04 -49.53 -69.98
N ASN A 3 48.26 -49.00 -69.83
CA ASN A 3 49.22 -48.41 -70.81
C ASN A 3 49.11 -46.88 -70.79
N PHE A 4 50.22 -46.18 -70.55
CA PHE A 4 50.96 -45.33 -71.53
C PHE A 4 52.09 -44.62 -70.76
N PHE A 5 53.36 -45.07 -70.92
CA PHE A 5 54.41 -44.52 -71.80
C PHE A 5 54.82 -43.08 -71.41
N VAL A 6 55.97 -42.86 -70.74
CA VAL A 6 57.39 -42.97 -71.18
C VAL A 6 57.77 -41.88 -72.20
N LEU A 7 59.03 -41.42 -72.06
CA LEU A 7 59.93 -40.72 -73.00
C LEU A 7 60.21 -39.25 -72.64
N PHE A 8 61.45 -38.73 -72.66
CA PHE A 8 62.80 -39.24 -72.98
C PHE A 8 63.81 -38.13 -72.55
N SER A 9 64.98 -38.47 -71.96
CA SER A 9 66.35 -38.34 -72.54
C SER A 9 66.76 -36.93 -73.01
N VAL A 10 67.97 -36.43 -72.79
CA VAL A 10 69.26 -36.78 -73.44
C VAL A 10 70.32 -35.96 -72.68
N ALA A 11 71.37 -36.57 -72.10
CA ALA A 11 72.73 -36.74 -72.66
C ALA A 11 73.44 -35.39 -72.96
N LEU A 12 74.75 -35.19 -72.83
CA LEU A 12 75.92 -36.06 -72.83
C LEU A 12 77.16 -35.13 -72.61
N ILE A 13 78.34 -35.72 -72.38
CA ILE A 13 79.71 -35.21 -72.67
C ILE A 13 80.38 -34.42 -71.52
N ALA A 14 81.36 -34.99 -70.80
CA ALA A 14 82.81 -35.09 -71.11
C ALA A 14 83.52 -33.72 -71.12
N MET A 15 84.75 -33.51 -70.63
CA MET A 15 85.91 -34.38 -70.39
C MET A 15 86.93 -33.54 -69.58
N PHE A 16 87.76 -34.22 -68.78
CA PHE A 16 89.12 -33.87 -68.31
C PHE A 16 89.42 -32.46 -67.75
N LEU A 17 90.01 -32.44 -66.54
CA LEU A 17 91.41 -32.02 -66.34
C LEU A 17 91.88 -32.32 -64.91
N THR A 18 93.02 -32.98 -64.82
CA THR A 18 93.83 -33.20 -63.62
C THR A 18 94.35 -31.88 -63.07
N GLY A 19 94.18 -31.65 -61.76
CA GLY A 19 94.87 -30.58 -61.04
C GLY A 19 94.65 -30.72 -59.53
N CYS A 20 95.67 -31.17 -58.79
CA CYS A 20 95.69 -31.08 -57.34
C CYS A 20 95.61 -29.60 -56.94
N HIS A 21 94.52 -29.19 -56.28
CA HIS A 21 94.45 -27.95 -55.52
C HIS A 21 93.84 -28.23 -54.14
N LYS A 22 94.42 -27.55 -53.15
CA LYS A 22 94.22 -27.64 -51.70
C LYS A 22 92.75 -27.83 -51.29
N SER A 23 92.52 -28.76 -50.35
CA SER A 23 91.26 -28.90 -49.63
C SER A 23 90.96 -27.62 -48.84
N GLU A 24 89.93 -26.89 -49.24
CA GLU A 24 89.25 -25.94 -48.35
C GLU A 24 88.54 -26.75 -47.24
N PRO A 25 88.56 -26.31 -45.98
CA PRO A 25 87.74 -26.92 -44.94
C PRO A 25 86.27 -26.64 -45.27
N TYR A 26 85.43 -27.68 -45.26
CA TYR A 26 83.98 -27.50 -45.26
C TYR A 26 83.60 -26.56 -44.11
N PRO A 27 82.77 -25.51 -44.33
CA PRO A 27 82.26 -24.72 -43.23
C PRO A 27 81.53 -25.66 -42.25
N GLU A 28 81.78 -25.50 -40.95
CA GLU A 28 81.02 -26.20 -39.91
C GLU A 28 79.54 -25.94 -40.17
N MET A 29 78.77 -27.00 -40.42
CA MET A 29 77.35 -26.87 -40.69
C MET A 29 76.66 -26.60 -39.35
N HIS A 30 76.43 -25.32 -39.04
CA HIS A 30 75.69 -24.88 -37.86
C HIS A 30 74.31 -25.53 -37.89
N LEU A 31 74.00 -26.41 -36.93
CA LEU A 31 72.67 -26.99 -36.83
C LEU A 31 71.72 -25.89 -36.34
N PRO A 32 70.68 -25.53 -37.13
CA PRO A 32 69.77 -24.48 -36.73
C PRO A 32 68.98 -24.92 -35.49
N ALA A 33 68.81 -24.00 -34.55
CA ALA A 33 67.89 -24.22 -33.44
C ALA A 33 66.44 -24.22 -33.95
N SER A 34 65.62 -25.11 -33.42
CA SER A 34 64.17 -25.09 -33.63
C SER A 34 63.45 -25.09 -32.28
N ILE A 35 62.24 -24.54 -32.27
CA ILE A 35 61.38 -24.50 -31.09
C ILE A 35 59.95 -24.82 -31.50
N ALA A 36 59.17 -25.44 -30.61
CA ALA A 36 57.74 -25.65 -30.78
C ALA A 36 56.98 -25.25 -29.51
N ILE A 37 55.73 -24.81 -29.71
CA ILE A 37 54.76 -24.54 -28.64
C ILE A 37 53.67 -25.61 -28.73
N GLU A 38 53.57 -26.43 -27.69
CA GLU A 38 52.68 -27.58 -27.61
C GLU A 38 51.80 -27.51 -26.34
N GLU A 39 50.74 -28.30 -26.30
CA GLU A 39 49.85 -28.45 -25.14
C GLU A 39 49.32 -27.14 -24.52
N VAL A 40 48.98 -26.14 -25.33
CA VAL A 40 48.42 -24.88 -24.82
C VAL A 40 47.04 -25.12 -24.19
N LYS A 41 46.98 -24.97 -22.87
CA LYS A 41 45.80 -25.19 -22.01
C LYS A 41 45.52 -23.90 -21.25
N PRO A 42 44.66 -23.00 -21.79
CA PRO A 42 44.26 -21.80 -21.08
C PRO A 42 43.25 -22.11 -19.97
N THR A 43 43.32 -21.33 -18.90
CA THR A 43 42.28 -21.18 -17.88
C THR A 43 41.79 -19.72 -17.89
N LYS A 44 41.10 -19.26 -16.85
CA LYS A 44 40.61 -17.87 -16.77
C LYS A 44 41.73 -16.85 -16.59
N HIS A 45 42.70 -17.16 -15.75
CA HIS A 45 43.76 -16.22 -15.36
C HIS A 45 45.18 -16.71 -15.71
N GLU A 46 45.30 -17.88 -16.32
CA GLU A 46 46.60 -18.41 -16.70
C GLU A 46 46.53 -19.23 -17.98
N VAL A 47 47.70 -19.50 -18.55
CA VAL A 47 47.88 -20.50 -19.59
C VAL A 47 49.04 -21.39 -19.24
N THR A 48 48.85 -22.70 -19.37
CA THR A 48 49.93 -23.68 -19.28
C THR A 48 50.25 -24.22 -20.67
N PHE A 49 51.53 -24.33 -21.02
CA PHE A 49 51.98 -24.87 -22.31
C PHE A 49 53.35 -25.52 -22.18
N MET A 50 53.73 -26.30 -23.18
CA MET A 50 55.05 -26.94 -23.29
C MET A 50 55.88 -26.24 -24.37
N LEU A 51 57.13 -25.90 -24.03
CA LEU A 51 58.14 -25.55 -25.02
C LEU A 51 59.09 -26.71 -25.19
N THR A 52 59.36 -27.08 -26.44
CA THR A 52 60.38 -28.08 -26.80
C THR A 52 61.33 -27.47 -27.81
N SER A 53 62.63 -27.67 -27.63
CA SER A 53 63.65 -27.20 -28.57
C SER A 53 64.59 -28.30 -29.03
N THR A 54 65.19 -28.11 -30.21
CA THR A 54 66.24 -28.97 -30.76
C THR A 54 67.42 -28.11 -31.16
N ASN A 55 68.65 -28.56 -30.84
CA ASN A 55 69.90 -27.83 -31.11
C ASN A 55 69.97 -26.42 -30.50
N ALA A 56 69.24 -26.17 -29.40
CA ALA A 56 69.19 -24.89 -28.72
C ALA A 56 69.95 -24.92 -27.38
N VAL A 57 70.62 -23.82 -27.04
CA VAL A 57 71.21 -23.58 -25.71
C VAL A 57 70.34 -22.64 -24.86
N ARG A 58 69.44 -21.90 -25.51
CA ARG A 58 68.49 -21.00 -24.85
C ARG A 58 67.15 -21.02 -25.57
N MET A 59 66.07 -21.01 -24.81
CA MET A 59 64.72 -20.72 -25.29
C MET A 59 64.26 -19.38 -24.70
N SER A 60 63.48 -18.62 -25.45
CA SER A 60 62.82 -17.43 -24.94
C SER A 60 61.35 -17.46 -25.33
N TYR A 61 60.48 -16.99 -24.44
CA TYR A 61 59.06 -16.84 -24.74
C TYR A 61 58.49 -15.52 -24.23
N CYS A 62 57.36 -15.11 -24.79
CA CYS A 62 56.52 -14.05 -24.26
C CYS A 62 55.03 -14.36 -24.51
N CYS A 63 54.17 -13.86 -23.63
CA CYS A 63 52.72 -13.96 -23.75
C CYS A 63 52.15 -12.55 -23.66
N LEU A 64 51.49 -12.09 -24.72
CA LEU A 64 50.97 -10.72 -24.81
C LEU A 64 49.58 -10.72 -25.42
N PRO A 65 48.73 -9.72 -25.12
CA PRO A 65 47.43 -9.58 -25.77
C PRO A 65 47.60 -9.61 -27.29
N LYS A 66 46.68 -10.31 -27.97
CA LYS A 66 46.77 -10.53 -29.42
C LYS A 66 46.87 -9.20 -30.17
N GLY A 67 47.80 -9.12 -31.10
CA GLY A 67 48.11 -7.89 -31.84
C GLY A 67 49.17 -6.98 -31.19
N THR A 68 49.61 -7.28 -29.97
CA THR A 68 50.72 -6.57 -29.32
C THR A 68 52.07 -7.11 -29.81
N THR A 69 53.02 -6.21 -30.10
CA THR A 69 54.40 -6.54 -30.48
C THR A 69 55.29 -6.58 -29.23
N PRO A 70 56.07 -7.66 -29.01
CA PRO A 70 56.97 -7.74 -27.87
C PRO A 70 58.13 -6.75 -27.99
N THR A 71 58.50 -6.14 -26.86
CA THR A 71 59.76 -5.40 -26.73
C THR A 71 60.89 -6.37 -26.37
N GLU A 72 62.15 -6.00 -26.58
CA GLU A 72 63.28 -6.89 -26.26
C GLU A 72 63.34 -7.30 -24.78
N LYS A 73 62.83 -6.46 -23.87
CA LYS A 73 62.74 -6.76 -22.42
C LYS A 73 61.53 -7.64 -22.04
N GLY A 74 60.60 -7.87 -22.97
CA GLY A 74 59.37 -8.62 -22.73
C GLY A 74 59.51 -10.14 -22.87
N TRP A 75 60.72 -10.63 -23.11
CA TRP A 75 61.00 -12.05 -23.26
C TRP A 75 61.53 -12.65 -21.96
N THR A 76 60.94 -13.76 -21.55
CA THR A 76 61.44 -14.59 -20.46
C THR A 76 62.35 -15.67 -21.05
N GLU A 77 63.55 -15.82 -20.49
CA GLU A 77 64.57 -16.75 -20.98
C GLU A 77 64.64 -18.01 -20.12
N LEU A 78 64.90 -19.14 -20.78
CA LEU A 78 65.14 -20.45 -20.19
C LEU A 78 66.46 -20.98 -20.78
N VAL A 79 67.45 -21.26 -19.93
CA VAL A 79 68.82 -21.63 -20.36
C VAL A 79 69.06 -23.11 -20.08
N ASN A 80 69.67 -23.82 -21.04
CA ASN A 80 70.01 -25.25 -20.98
C ASN A 80 68.80 -26.21 -20.82
N GLU A 81 67.60 -25.78 -21.22
CA GLU A 81 66.39 -26.60 -21.21
C GLU A 81 66.05 -27.08 -22.63
N THR A 82 65.83 -28.38 -22.82
CA THR A 82 65.37 -28.96 -24.10
C THR A 82 63.85 -29.12 -24.15
N SER A 83 63.20 -29.14 -22.98
CA SER A 83 61.75 -29.16 -22.83
C SER A 83 61.36 -28.51 -21.51
N ALA A 84 60.36 -27.63 -21.49
CA ALA A 84 59.90 -26.97 -20.26
C ALA A 84 58.37 -26.76 -20.27
N GLN A 85 57.72 -27.12 -19.17
CA GLN A 85 56.31 -26.76 -18.91
C GLN A 85 56.27 -25.38 -18.27
N ILE A 86 55.47 -24.49 -18.85
CA ILE A 86 55.41 -23.08 -18.48
C ILE A 86 53.99 -22.70 -18.12
N THR A 87 53.84 -21.96 -17.02
CA THR A 87 52.57 -21.34 -16.63
C THR A 87 52.74 -19.82 -16.60
N VAL A 88 51.95 -19.12 -17.40
CA VAL A 88 51.85 -17.65 -17.35
C VAL A 88 50.58 -17.30 -16.60
N LYS A 89 50.71 -16.54 -15.52
CA LYS A 89 49.62 -16.14 -14.61
C LYS A 89 49.16 -14.70 -14.85
N ASP A 90 48.17 -14.27 -14.08
CA ASP A 90 47.64 -12.90 -14.02
C ASP A 90 47.16 -12.40 -15.40
N LEU A 91 46.60 -13.31 -16.20
CA LEU A 91 45.93 -12.97 -17.47
C LEU A 91 44.50 -12.50 -17.20
N GLU A 92 44.00 -11.64 -18.09
CA GLU A 92 42.62 -11.18 -18.07
C GLU A 92 41.71 -12.29 -18.64
N PRO A 93 40.60 -12.66 -17.98
CA PRO A 93 39.62 -13.62 -18.50
C PRO A 93 38.99 -13.18 -19.82
N GLY A 94 38.54 -14.14 -20.64
CA GLY A 94 37.88 -13.88 -21.92
C GLY A 94 38.69 -13.04 -22.92
N THR A 95 40.01 -13.02 -22.79
CA THR A 95 40.90 -12.15 -23.57
C THR A 95 41.80 -12.98 -24.47
N ALA A 96 41.96 -12.55 -25.73
CA ALA A 96 42.80 -13.21 -26.70
C ALA A 96 44.28 -12.82 -26.51
N TYR A 97 45.16 -13.82 -26.45
CA TYR A 97 46.61 -13.67 -26.30
C TYR A 97 47.35 -14.40 -27.43
N THR A 98 48.59 -13.98 -27.67
CA THR A 98 49.53 -14.66 -28.56
C THR A 98 50.77 -15.06 -27.78
N LEU A 99 51.00 -16.37 -27.66
CA LEU A 99 52.29 -16.93 -27.25
C LEU A 99 53.28 -16.80 -28.39
N ARG A 100 54.50 -16.36 -28.08
CA ARG A 100 55.61 -16.35 -29.03
C ARG A 100 56.83 -17.00 -28.39
N ALA A 101 57.51 -17.84 -29.14
CA ALA A 101 58.71 -18.54 -28.68
C ALA A 101 59.80 -18.50 -29.76
N ARG A 102 61.06 -18.42 -29.32
CA ARG A 102 62.26 -18.49 -30.18
C ARG A 102 63.36 -19.24 -29.44
N ALA A 103 64.25 -19.88 -30.18
CA ALA A 103 65.41 -20.56 -29.63
C ALA A 103 66.72 -19.98 -30.19
N GLU A 104 67.79 -20.08 -29.42
CA GLU A 104 69.15 -19.67 -29.78
C GLU A 104 70.05 -20.91 -29.74
N ASN A 105 70.84 -21.15 -30.78
CA ASN A 105 71.84 -22.24 -30.80
C ASN A 105 73.17 -21.79 -30.13
N GLN A 106 74.11 -22.72 -29.99
CA GLN A 106 75.42 -22.45 -29.32
C GLN A 106 76.31 -21.42 -30.04
N TRP A 107 75.91 -20.95 -31.23
CA TRP A 107 76.60 -19.94 -32.03
C TRP A 107 75.85 -18.59 -32.06
N SER A 108 74.87 -18.41 -31.19
CA SER A 108 74.02 -17.20 -31.11
C SER A 108 73.16 -16.92 -32.34
N GLU A 109 72.84 -17.96 -33.11
CA GLU A 109 71.87 -17.88 -34.20
C GLU A 109 70.46 -18.16 -33.67
N MET A 110 69.51 -17.29 -34.03
CA MET A 110 68.13 -17.38 -33.60
C MET A 110 67.28 -18.19 -34.57
N SER A 111 66.36 -18.99 -34.04
CA SER A 111 65.29 -19.60 -34.82
C SER A 111 64.28 -18.55 -35.31
N GLU A 112 63.46 -18.93 -36.29
CA GLU A 112 62.21 -18.19 -36.53
C GLU A 112 61.33 -18.18 -35.28
N ILE A 113 60.52 -17.12 -35.13
CA ILE A 113 59.57 -17.00 -34.03
C ILE A 113 58.36 -17.88 -34.33
N VAL A 114 58.09 -18.85 -33.46
CA VAL A 114 56.87 -19.64 -33.50
C VAL A 114 55.80 -18.95 -32.66
N THR A 115 54.57 -18.89 -33.19
CA THR A 115 53.44 -18.25 -32.51
C THR A 115 52.31 -19.24 -32.28
N ARG A 116 51.55 -19.01 -31.21
CA ARG A 116 50.29 -19.71 -30.94
C ARG A 116 49.29 -18.76 -30.29
N ASP A 117 48.14 -18.58 -30.92
CA ASP A 117 47.04 -17.81 -30.35
C ASP A 117 46.18 -18.69 -29.42
N PHE A 118 45.67 -18.09 -28.35
CA PHE A 118 44.69 -18.69 -27.46
C PHE A 118 43.79 -17.60 -26.85
N GLU A 119 42.67 -17.99 -26.26
CA GLU A 119 41.79 -17.11 -25.47
C GLU A 119 41.67 -17.70 -24.07
N THR A 120 41.79 -16.86 -23.04
CA THR A 120 41.50 -17.27 -21.66
C THR A 120 40.01 -17.54 -21.51
N LEU A 121 39.63 -18.43 -20.58
CA LEU A 121 38.23 -18.73 -20.33
C LEU A 121 37.51 -17.50 -19.73
N ARG A 122 36.21 -17.35 -20.01
CA ARG A 122 35.38 -16.27 -19.47
C ARG A 122 34.99 -16.55 -18.02
N LEU A 123 34.70 -15.48 -17.27
CA LEU A 123 34.08 -15.60 -15.95
C LEU A 123 32.57 -15.84 -16.11
N PRO A 124 31.95 -16.62 -15.20
CA PRO A 124 30.51 -16.79 -15.19
C PRO A 124 29.84 -15.43 -14.99
N SER A 125 28.77 -15.18 -15.73
CA SER A 125 28.06 -13.89 -15.71
C SER A 125 26.55 -14.08 -15.63
N LEU A 126 25.88 -13.07 -15.08
CA LEU A 126 24.46 -13.08 -14.73
C LEU A 126 23.84 -11.70 -15.02
N GLU A 127 22.63 -11.68 -15.56
CA GLU A 127 21.80 -10.49 -15.69
C GLU A 127 20.38 -10.75 -15.16
N LEU A 128 19.89 -9.85 -14.30
CA LEU A 128 18.50 -9.86 -13.80
C LEU A 128 17.61 -8.92 -14.63
N GLY A 129 16.61 -9.49 -15.29
CA GLY A 129 15.61 -8.78 -16.08
C GLY A 129 14.64 -7.95 -15.24
N VAL A 130 13.58 -7.43 -15.87
CA VAL A 130 12.50 -6.72 -15.16
C VAL A 130 11.78 -7.69 -14.22
N ILE A 131 11.44 -7.21 -13.02
CA ILE A 131 10.67 -7.98 -12.04
C ILE A 131 9.19 -7.67 -12.26
N SER A 132 8.38 -8.71 -12.46
CA SER A 132 6.92 -8.61 -12.42
C SER A 132 6.47 -9.07 -11.05
N ALA A 133 5.95 -8.16 -10.23
CA ALA A 133 5.47 -8.47 -8.90
C ALA A 133 3.94 -8.62 -8.89
N THR A 134 3.44 -9.39 -7.94
CA THR A 134 2.04 -9.56 -7.58
C THR A 134 1.91 -9.33 -6.07
N ALA A 135 0.71 -9.43 -5.52
CA ALA A 135 0.51 -9.28 -4.08
C ALA A 135 1.17 -10.41 -3.25
N ASP A 136 1.32 -11.61 -3.82
CA ASP A 136 1.82 -12.80 -3.12
C ASP A 136 3.13 -13.37 -3.67
N GLY A 137 3.73 -12.73 -4.67
CA GLY A 137 4.91 -13.25 -5.34
C GLY A 137 5.54 -12.33 -6.37
N ALA A 138 6.59 -12.82 -7.01
CA ALA A 138 7.26 -12.12 -8.10
C ALA A 138 7.94 -13.10 -9.08
N GLU A 139 8.06 -12.66 -10.33
CA GLU A 139 8.80 -13.36 -11.38
C GLU A 139 9.90 -12.46 -11.95
N VAL A 140 11.08 -13.03 -12.18
CA VAL A 140 12.20 -12.32 -12.83
C VAL A 140 12.89 -13.21 -13.86
N ALA A 141 13.08 -12.68 -15.05
CA ALA A 141 13.89 -13.33 -16.07
C ALA A 141 15.37 -13.22 -15.72
N VAL A 142 16.12 -14.31 -15.88
CA VAL A 142 17.53 -14.40 -15.56
C VAL A 142 18.29 -14.91 -16.77
N LYS A 143 19.33 -14.19 -17.18
CA LYS A 143 20.25 -14.62 -18.24
C LYS A 143 21.59 -14.98 -17.62
N THR A 144 22.15 -16.10 -18.03
CA THR A 144 23.47 -16.54 -17.56
C THR A 144 24.37 -16.91 -18.73
N ALA A 145 25.68 -16.78 -18.54
CA ALA A 145 26.69 -17.26 -19.48
C ALA A 145 27.90 -17.81 -18.71
N ASP A 146 28.56 -18.82 -19.30
CA ASP A 146 29.79 -19.43 -18.78
C ASP A 146 29.65 -19.96 -17.33
N ALA A 147 28.45 -20.42 -16.95
CA ALA A 147 28.09 -20.87 -15.60
C ALA A 147 27.50 -22.30 -15.59
N GLN A 148 27.61 -22.99 -14.46
CA GLN A 148 27.04 -24.32 -14.21
C GLN A 148 25.92 -24.28 -13.17
N HIS A 149 26.04 -23.39 -12.17
CA HIS A 149 25.10 -23.27 -11.06
C HIS A 149 24.62 -21.82 -10.91
N LEU A 150 23.34 -21.66 -10.61
CA LEU A 150 22.68 -20.41 -10.26
C LEU A 150 22.23 -20.48 -8.79
N PHE A 151 22.68 -19.52 -8.00
CA PHE A 151 22.32 -19.34 -6.60
C PHE A 151 21.47 -18.10 -6.46
N TRP A 152 20.30 -18.22 -5.85
CA TRP A 152 19.40 -17.07 -5.67
C TRP A 152 18.63 -17.12 -4.35
N ALA A 153 18.25 -15.95 -3.86
CA ALA A 153 17.44 -15.77 -2.67
C ALA A 153 16.58 -14.51 -2.80
N CYS A 154 15.43 -14.50 -2.14
CA CYS A 154 14.57 -13.33 -2.03
C CYS A 154 14.40 -13.01 -0.54
N VAL A 155 14.72 -11.78 -0.14
CA VAL A 155 14.66 -11.31 1.24
C VAL A 155 13.98 -9.95 1.31
N PRO A 156 13.33 -9.57 2.43
CA PRO A 156 12.88 -8.20 2.63
C PRO A 156 14.02 -7.20 2.39
N ALA A 157 13.73 -6.06 1.76
CA ALA A 157 14.76 -5.12 1.33
C ALA A 157 15.52 -4.47 2.50
N SER A 158 14.92 -4.46 3.70
CA SER A 158 15.52 -3.98 4.94
C SER A 158 16.52 -4.96 5.57
N GLU A 159 16.54 -6.21 5.13
CA GLU A 159 17.43 -7.24 5.66
C GLU A 159 18.82 -7.21 5.02
N LYS A 160 19.81 -7.74 5.75
CA LYS A 160 21.17 -7.93 5.25
C LYS A 160 21.17 -8.93 4.10
N ASP A 161 22.28 -8.96 3.36
CA ASP A 161 22.46 -9.93 2.30
C ASP A 161 22.29 -11.36 2.83
N PRO A 162 21.57 -12.23 2.10
CA PRO A 162 21.24 -13.57 2.57
C PRO A 162 22.50 -14.43 2.73
N SER A 163 22.51 -15.26 3.78
CA SER A 163 23.55 -16.28 4.00
C SER A 163 23.23 -17.62 3.33
N GLU A 164 21.96 -17.85 3.01
CA GLU A 164 21.45 -19.07 2.38
C GLU A 164 20.85 -18.75 1.01
N PHE A 165 21.15 -19.61 0.03
CA PHE A 165 20.70 -19.46 -1.35
C PHE A 165 20.09 -20.77 -1.83
N THR A 166 19.04 -20.65 -2.64
CA THR A 166 18.51 -21.76 -3.44
C THR A 166 19.46 -21.99 -4.60
N GLU A 167 19.94 -23.22 -4.74
CA GLU A 167 20.82 -23.65 -5.82
C GLU A 167 20.01 -24.34 -6.92
N THR A 168 20.29 -23.98 -8.18
CA THR A 168 19.72 -24.59 -9.37
C THR A 168 20.78 -24.70 -10.47
N GLU A 169 20.57 -25.56 -11.46
CA GLU A 169 21.42 -25.62 -12.64
C GLU A 169 21.30 -24.31 -13.46
N ALA A 170 22.42 -23.77 -13.92
CA ALA A 170 22.44 -22.55 -14.72
C ALA A 170 22.03 -22.84 -16.17
N LEU A 171 20.89 -22.27 -16.57
CA LEU A 171 20.44 -22.24 -17.96
C LEU A 171 20.75 -20.88 -18.59
N SER A 172 20.97 -20.83 -19.91
CA SER A 172 21.26 -19.57 -20.62
C SER A 172 20.18 -18.52 -20.40
N GLU A 173 18.93 -18.95 -20.32
CA GLU A 173 17.80 -18.14 -19.87
C GLU A 173 16.90 -18.98 -18.95
N THR A 174 16.44 -18.40 -17.84
CA THR A 174 15.49 -19.01 -16.92
C THR A 174 14.57 -17.94 -16.29
N THR A 175 13.52 -18.36 -15.60
CA THR A 175 12.63 -17.46 -14.84
C THR A 175 12.59 -17.93 -13.40
N LEU A 176 12.99 -17.05 -12.49
CA LEU A 176 12.83 -17.28 -11.05
C LEU A 176 11.41 -16.89 -10.66
N LYS A 177 10.75 -17.76 -9.89
CA LYS A 177 9.43 -17.53 -9.33
C LYS A 177 9.52 -17.57 -7.83
N VAL A 178 9.09 -16.49 -7.19
CA VAL A 178 9.02 -16.35 -5.74
C VAL A 178 7.55 -16.26 -5.36
N ALA A 179 7.12 -17.05 -4.39
CA ALA A 179 5.74 -17.08 -3.91
C ALA A 179 5.72 -17.02 -2.38
N GLY A 180 4.55 -16.71 -1.82
CA GLY A 180 4.38 -16.57 -0.36
C GLY A 180 4.99 -15.29 0.19
N LEU A 181 5.13 -14.26 -0.64
CA LEU A 181 5.57 -12.95 -0.20
C LEU A 181 4.41 -12.19 0.44
N THR A 182 4.72 -11.37 1.44
CA THR A 182 3.75 -10.42 2.01
C THR A 182 3.45 -9.32 0.98
N ALA A 183 2.18 -8.98 0.80
CA ALA A 183 1.73 -7.90 -0.06
C ALA A 183 2.25 -6.53 0.40
N ASP A 184 2.28 -5.55 -0.51
CA ASP A 184 2.69 -4.17 -0.25
C ASP A 184 4.01 -4.05 0.55
N THR A 185 4.98 -4.92 0.26
CA THR A 185 6.23 -5.05 1.00
C THR A 185 7.41 -4.98 0.04
N GLU A 186 8.48 -4.29 0.44
CA GLU A 186 9.68 -4.15 -0.37
C GLU A 186 10.62 -5.35 -0.17
N TYR A 187 11.03 -5.96 -1.27
CA TYR A 187 11.90 -7.14 -1.32
C TYR A 187 13.07 -6.90 -2.26
N ARG A 188 14.08 -7.74 -2.10
CA ARG A 188 15.27 -7.76 -2.95
C ARG A 188 15.55 -9.20 -3.39
N ILE A 189 15.69 -9.42 -4.69
CA ILE A 189 16.20 -10.67 -5.25
C ILE A 189 17.72 -10.52 -5.34
N CYS A 190 18.44 -11.44 -4.70
CA CYS A 190 19.89 -11.54 -4.72
C CYS A 190 20.28 -12.82 -5.46
N ALA A 191 21.19 -12.74 -6.42
CA ALA A 191 21.64 -13.89 -7.19
C ALA A 191 23.10 -13.78 -7.62
N TYR A 192 23.77 -14.92 -7.73
CA TYR A 192 25.08 -15.07 -8.34
C TYR A 192 25.16 -16.42 -9.04
N VAL A 193 26.12 -16.56 -9.95
CA VAL A 193 26.37 -17.80 -10.68
C VAL A 193 27.77 -18.32 -10.41
N SER A 194 27.97 -19.61 -10.54
CA SER A 194 29.29 -20.22 -10.43
C SER A 194 29.50 -21.31 -11.47
N ASP A 195 30.76 -21.63 -11.68
CA ASP A 195 31.21 -22.88 -12.27
C ASP A 195 32.11 -23.62 -11.28
N ALA A 196 32.87 -24.62 -11.75
CA ALA A 196 33.72 -25.44 -10.89
C ALA A 196 34.81 -24.64 -10.14
N ASP A 197 35.29 -23.54 -10.73
CA ASP A 197 36.51 -22.86 -10.27
C ASP A 197 36.30 -21.39 -9.89
N SER A 198 35.13 -20.80 -10.17
CA SER A 198 34.87 -19.39 -9.94
C SER A 198 33.39 -19.08 -9.74
N ARG A 199 33.11 -17.87 -9.23
CA ARG A 199 31.77 -17.31 -9.14
C ARG A 199 31.72 -15.86 -9.60
N SER A 200 30.55 -15.42 -10.02
CA SER A 200 30.28 -14.00 -10.28
C SER A 200 30.16 -13.20 -8.98
N ASP A 201 30.14 -11.88 -9.12
CA ASP A 201 29.69 -10.99 -8.06
C ASP A 201 28.20 -11.22 -7.75
N LEU A 202 27.80 -10.84 -6.54
CA LEU A 202 26.40 -10.86 -6.11
C LEU A 202 25.65 -9.72 -6.80
N THR A 203 24.69 -10.08 -7.65
CA THR A 203 23.78 -9.12 -8.28
C THR A 203 22.49 -9.07 -7.47
N SER A 204 21.92 -7.88 -7.30
CA SER A 204 20.62 -7.76 -6.64
C SER A 204 19.71 -6.74 -7.32
N LYS A 205 18.41 -6.95 -7.19
CA LYS A 205 17.38 -6.06 -7.72
C LYS A 205 16.20 -5.97 -6.76
N THR A 206 15.84 -4.75 -6.39
CA THR A 206 14.74 -4.46 -5.47
C THR A 206 13.42 -4.35 -6.23
N PHE A 207 12.33 -4.77 -5.60
CA PHE A 207 10.96 -4.62 -6.07
C PHE A 207 10.01 -4.49 -4.88
N ARG A 208 8.79 -4.04 -5.12
CA ARG A 208 7.70 -4.05 -4.14
C ARG A 208 6.60 -4.98 -4.63
N THR A 209 6.06 -5.82 -3.76
CA THR A 209 4.86 -6.59 -4.05
C THR A 209 3.66 -5.66 -4.23
N GLU A 210 2.69 -6.08 -5.03
CA GLU A 210 1.48 -5.28 -5.23
C GLU A 210 0.66 -5.21 -3.93
N ALA A 211 -0.20 -4.20 -3.82
CA ALA A 211 -1.18 -4.14 -2.75
C ALA A 211 -2.16 -5.33 -2.86
N PRO A 212 -2.70 -5.83 -1.73
CA PRO A 212 -3.70 -6.89 -1.77
C PRO A 212 -4.97 -6.41 -2.49
N ALA A 213 -5.64 -7.34 -3.18
CA ALA A 213 -6.96 -7.06 -3.75
C ALA A 213 -7.92 -6.61 -2.63
N SER A 214 -8.74 -5.59 -2.90
CA SER A 214 -9.64 -5.01 -1.92
C SER A 214 -11.04 -4.76 -2.49
N ILE A 215 -12.04 -4.80 -1.62
CA ILE A 215 -13.43 -4.45 -1.95
C ILE A 215 -13.59 -2.92 -1.85
N ASP A 216 -14.04 -2.29 -2.94
CA ASP A 216 -14.29 -0.84 -2.99
C ASP A 216 -15.63 -0.48 -2.33
N LEU A 217 -15.58 0.06 -1.12
CA LEU A 217 -16.75 0.54 -0.37
C LEU A 217 -17.39 1.79 -0.98
N SER A 218 -16.64 2.56 -1.75
CA SER A 218 -17.13 3.76 -2.46
C SER A 218 -17.71 3.46 -3.85
N ALA A 219 -17.74 2.19 -4.29
CA ALA A 219 -18.27 1.81 -5.60
C ALA A 219 -19.76 2.15 -5.77
N GLY A 220 -20.53 2.12 -4.68
CA GLY A 220 -21.95 2.51 -4.64
C GLY A 220 -22.19 4.02 -4.45
N GLY A 221 -21.12 4.82 -4.37
CA GLY A 221 -21.13 6.23 -4.00
C GLY A 221 -20.26 6.50 -2.77
N THR A 222 -19.77 7.73 -2.65
CA THR A 222 -19.01 8.15 -1.47
C THR A 222 -19.96 8.54 -0.33
N ALA A 223 -19.54 8.35 0.92
CA ALA A 223 -20.33 8.66 2.10
C ALA A 223 -19.43 8.88 3.32
N ASN A 224 -20.00 9.29 4.45
CA ASN A 224 -19.28 9.34 5.73
C ASN A 224 -19.34 8.03 6.52
N CYS A 225 -20.23 7.12 6.16
CA CYS A 225 -20.35 5.80 6.78
C CYS A 225 -20.22 4.74 5.69
N TYR A 226 -19.52 3.65 5.95
CA TYR A 226 -19.50 2.47 5.08
C TYR A 226 -19.82 1.21 5.89
N VAL A 227 -20.68 0.36 5.35
CA VAL A 227 -21.06 -0.91 5.98
C VAL A 227 -20.08 -2.00 5.56
N VAL A 228 -19.58 -2.75 6.53
CA VAL A 228 -18.72 -3.93 6.33
C VAL A 228 -19.38 -5.12 7.01
N SER A 229 -19.80 -6.10 6.22
CA SER A 229 -20.55 -7.26 6.74
C SER A 229 -19.73 -8.53 6.88
N GLU A 230 -18.55 -8.59 6.26
CA GLU A 230 -17.70 -9.77 6.25
C GLU A 230 -16.22 -9.37 6.46
N PRO A 231 -15.38 -10.25 7.03
CA PRO A 231 -13.94 -10.02 7.10
C PRO A 231 -13.32 -9.91 5.70
N GLY A 232 -12.26 -9.11 5.57
CA GLY A 232 -11.55 -8.96 4.29
C GLY A 232 -10.78 -7.65 4.18
N VAL A 233 -10.18 -7.43 3.01
CA VAL A 233 -9.48 -6.18 2.68
C VAL A 233 -10.47 -5.25 1.98
N TYR A 234 -10.59 -4.02 2.48
CA TYR A 234 -11.49 -3.01 1.96
C TYR A 234 -10.74 -1.73 1.60
N SER A 235 -11.31 -0.94 0.69
CA SER A 235 -10.82 0.40 0.40
C SER A 235 -11.94 1.37 0.04
N PHE A 236 -11.70 2.66 0.18
CA PHE A 236 -12.58 3.73 -0.33
C PHE A 236 -11.75 4.94 -0.77
N THR A 237 -12.32 5.77 -1.65
CA THR A 237 -11.65 7.00 -2.09
C THR A 237 -11.57 8.02 -0.96
N ALA A 238 -10.42 8.66 -0.80
CA ALA A 238 -10.16 9.63 0.27
C ALA A 238 -10.03 11.07 -0.25
N ASP A 239 -10.20 11.28 -1.56
CA ASP A 239 -10.17 12.60 -2.20
C ASP A 239 -11.56 13.29 -2.27
N VAL A 240 -12.57 12.72 -1.59
CA VAL A 240 -13.94 13.25 -1.52
C VAL A 240 -14.43 13.25 -0.07
N ARG A 241 -14.92 14.40 0.39
CA ARG A 241 -15.60 14.54 1.70
C ARG A 241 -17.01 13.98 1.61
N GLY A 242 -17.34 13.04 2.49
CA GLY A 242 -18.67 12.42 2.54
C GLY A 242 -19.16 11.98 1.16
N ASN A 243 -20.35 12.41 0.76
CA ASN A 243 -20.88 12.12 -0.58
C ASN A 243 -20.48 13.12 -1.68
N GLY A 244 -19.61 14.10 -1.37
CA GLY A 244 -19.12 15.10 -2.32
C GLY A 244 -20.12 16.18 -2.71
N VAL A 245 -21.31 16.22 -2.10
CA VAL A 245 -22.34 17.24 -2.36
C VAL A 245 -22.27 18.32 -1.27
N SER A 246 -22.06 19.57 -1.67
CA SER A 246 -22.15 20.70 -0.76
C SER A 246 -23.57 20.95 -0.31
N SER A 247 -23.72 21.36 0.95
CA SER A 247 -25.01 21.58 1.57
C SER A 247 -25.84 22.68 0.92
N ASN A 248 -25.27 23.60 0.13
CA ASN A 248 -26.00 24.72 -0.46
C ASN A 248 -25.48 25.14 -1.84
N ASN A 249 -26.40 25.55 -2.72
CA ASN A 249 -26.14 26.17 -4.02
C ASN A 249 -26.21 27.71 -3.98
N ASP A 250 -26.43 28.31 -2.80
CA ASP A 250 -26.53 29.76 -2.64
C ASP A 250 -25.20 30.41 -2.23
N ALA A 251 -25.01 31.67 -2.62
CA ALA A 251 -23.74 32.39 -2.52
C ALA A 251 -23.42 32.89 -1.09
N GLU A 252 -24.28 32.65 -0.11
CA GLU A 252 -24.13 33.13 1.28
C GLU A 252 -23.65 32.04 2.26
N SER A 253 -23.58 30.78 1.82
CA SER A 253 -23.15 29.65 2.64
C SER A 253 -21.64 29.47 2.62
N LYS A 254 -21.01 29.33 3.80
CA LYS A 254 -19.58 29.00 3.90
C LYS A 254 -19.34 27.60 3.32
N HIS A 255 -18.70 27.55 2.16
CA HIS A 255 -18.46 26.31 1.46
C HIS A 255 -17.32 25.53 2.10
N PHE A 256 -17.59 24.28 2.46
CA PHE A 256 -16.56 23.26 2.43
C PHE A 256 -16.35 22.81 0.99
N GLU A 257 -15.10 22.76 0.54
CA GLU A 257 -14.81 22.12 -0.74
C GLU A 257 -15.12 20.62 -0.63
N SER A 258 -15.82 20.05 -1.61
CA SER A 258 -16.13 18.61 -1.60
C SER A 258 -14.90 17.76 -1.87
N SER A 259 -13.96 18.27 -2.66
CA SER A 259 -12.69 17.60 -2.99
C SER A 259 -11.63 17.79 -1.92
N ILE A 260 -10.83 16.76 -1.68
CA ILE A 260 -9.63 16.82 -0.84
C ILE A 260 -8.40 16.73 -1.76
N ALA A 261 -7.55 17.76 -1.72
CA ALA A 261 -6.28 17.76 -2.42
C ALA A 261 -5.23 16.97 -1.60
N VAL A 262 -5.22 15.65 -1.76
CA VAL A 262 -4.33 14.75 -1.02
C VAL A 262 -2.85 14.90 -1.45
N GLY A 263 -1.94 14.80 -0.48
CA GLY A 263 -0.49 14.86 -0.68
C GLY A 263 0.19 13.47 -0.65
N ALA A 264 1.42 13.39 -1.19
CA ALA A 264 2.19 12.15 -1.23
C ALA A 264 2.63 11.66 0.16
N ASP A 265 2.86 12.59 1.09
CA ASP A 265 3.31 12.32 2.46
C ASP A 265 2.16 12.23 3.48
N TRP A 266 0.92 12.16 2.98
CA TRP A 266 -0.27 12.02 3.83
C TRP A 266 -0.41 10.59 4.32
N SER A 267 -1.20 10.41 5.38
CA SER A 267 -1.38 9.11 6.03
C SER A 267 -2.83 8.90 6.46
N ALA A 268 -3.20 7.66 6.74
CA ALA A 268 -4.49 7.34 7.33
C ALA A 268 -4.32 6.35 8.47
N ASP A 269 -5.17 6.48 9.49
CA ASP A 269 -5.19 5.59 10.64
C ASP A 269 -6.58 5.62 11.31
N TRP A 270 -6.84 4.70 12.23
CA TRP A 270 -8.05 4.72 13.05
C TRP A 270 -7.88 5.63 14.27
N LEU A 271 -8.94 6.32 14.68
CA LEU A 271 -9.00 7.16 15.87
C LEU A 271 -9.50 6.41 17.09
N TRP A 272 -10.62 5.69 16.92
CA TRP A 272 -11.24 4.90 17.97
C TRP A 272 -12.09 3.78 17.38
N ALA A 273 -12.31 2.74 18.20
CA ALA A 273 -13.09 1.57 17.86
C ALA A 273 -13.94 1.12 19.05
N THR A 274 -15.03 0.41 18.81
CA THR A 274 -15.85 -0.19 19.89
C THR A 274 -15.27 -1.49 20.43
N ALA A 275 -14.31 -2.09 19.74
CA ALA A 275 -13.57 -3.27 20.17
C ALA A 275 -12.16 -3.28 19.55
N GLU A 276 -11.23 -3.92 20.25
CA GLU A 276 -9.84 -4.04 19.79
C GLU A 276 -9.76 -4.98 18.58
N GLY A 277 -8.87 -4.67 17.64
CA GLY A 277 -8.61 -5.53 16.48
C GLY A 277 -9.76 -5.61 15.46
N LEU A 278 -10.74 -4.69 15.50
CA LEU A 278 -11.79 -4.63 14.49
C LEU A 278 -11.21 -4.37 13.09
N VAL A 279 -10.22 -3.49 13.00
CA VAL A 279 -9.45 -3.24 11.79
C VAL A 279 -7.94 -3.32 12.03
N SER A 280 -7.19 -3.61 10.97
CA SER A 280 -5.74 -3.61 10.91
C SER A 280 -5.25 -3.06 9.56
N ASN A 281 -3.94 -2.84 9.43
CA ASN A 281 -3.28 -2.45 8.18
C ASN A 281 -3.96 -1.24 7.49
N VAL A 282 -4.35 -0.24 8.29
CA VAL A 282 -4.90 1.01 7.78
C VAL A 282 -3.78 1.79 7.10
N VAL A 283 -3.92 2.04 5.81
CA VAL A 283 -2.94 2.77 5.01
C VAL A 283 -3.62 3.72 4.05
N PHE A 284 -2.99 4.87 3.80
CA PHE A 284 -3.35 5.75 2.70
C PHE A 284 -2.40 5.49 1.52
N ASP A 285 -2.97 5.15 0.37
CA ASP A 285 -2.24 5.05 -0.89
C ASP A 285 -2.43 6.34 -1.68
N ALA A 286 -1.39 7.18 -1.71
CA ALA A 286 -1.41 8.47 -2.39
C ALA A 286 -1.52 8.35 -3.92
N ALA A 287 -1.05 7.25 -4.53
CA ALA A 287 -1.10 7.07 -5.97
C ALA A 287 -2.53 6.78 -6.45
N SER A 288 -3.25 5.94 -5.71
CA SER A 288 -4.67 5.67 -5.99
C SER A 288 -5.63 6.64 -5.27
N LYS A 289 -5.13 7.43 -4.31
CA LYS A 289 -5.88 8.32 -3.41
C LYS A 289 -6.90 7.60 -2.53
N ARG A 290 -6.57 6.39 -2.09
CA ARG A 290 -7.50 5.52 -1.36
C ARG A 290 -6.99 5.21 0.03
N ILE A 291 -7.92 5.11 0.98
CA ILE A 291 -7.67 4.47 2.26
C ILE A 291 -7.96 2.98 2.07
N ARG A 292 -7.04 2.12 2.52
CA ARG A 292 -7.17 0.67 2.53
C ARG A 292 -7.02 0.18 3.96
N PHE A 293 -7.79 -0.85 4.33
CA PHE A 293 -7.70 -1.47 5.65
C PHE A 293 -8.17 -2.93 5.58
N GLU A 294 -7.78 -3.71 6.59
CA GLU A 294 -8.28 -5.06 6.81
C GLU A 294 -9.34 -5.05 7.90
N ALA A 295 -10.47 -5.70 7.65
CA ALA A 295 -11.56 -5.86 8.58
C ALA A 295 -11.58 -7.29 9.15
N SER A 296 -11.74 -7.40 10.47
CA SER A 296 -11.97 -8.68 11.15
C SER A 296 -13.40 -9.20 10.97
N ALA A 297 -13.69 -10.40 11.50
CA ALA A 297 -15.05 -10.93 11.58
C ALA A 297 -15.87 -10.35 12.76
N GLY A 298 -15.28 -9.45 13.55
CA GLY A 298 -15.93 -8.82 14.69
C GLY A 298 -16.99 -7.81 14.27
N ARG A 299 -18.04 -7.67 15.07
CA ARG A 299 -19.01 -6.59 14.92
C ARG A 299 -18.62 -5.39 15.76
N GLY A 300 -18.89 -4.21 15.24
CA GLY A 300 -18.61 -2.97 15.94
C GLY A 300 -18.51 -1.80 15.01
N ASN A 301 -17.76 -0.80 15.45
CA ASN A 301 -17.60 0.44 14.73
C ASN A 301 -16.16 0.93 14.89
N VAL A 302 -15.64 1.52 13.82
CA VAL A 302 -14.32 2.15 13.81
C VAL A 302 -14.42 3.50 13.11
N ILE A 303 -13.77 4.52 13.65
CA ILE A 303 -13.60 5.79 12.95
C ILE A 303 -12.19 5.85 12.36
N LEU A 304 -12.11 5.89 11.03
CA LEU A 304 -10.88 6.10 10.29
C LEU A 304 -10.72 7.57 9.97
N ALA A 305 -9.47 8.04 9.92
CA ALA A 305 -9.14 9.42 9.62
C ALA A 305 -8.02 9.51 8.58
N LEU A 306 -8.07 10.59 7.80
CA LEU A 306 -7.01 11.02 6.90
C LEU A 306 -6.26 12.17 7.56
N PHE A 307 -4.94 12.11 7.52
CA PHE A 307 -4.03 13.08 8.10
C PHE A 307 -3.13 13.67 7.02
N ASP A 308 -2.88 14.98 7.10
CA ASP A 308 -1.93 15.66 6.24
C ASP A 308 -0.46 15.40 6.64
N ALA A 309 0.47 16.08 5.95
CA ALA A 309 1.91 15.93 6.20
C ALA A 309 2.31 16.42 7.61
N GLU A 310 1.53 17.35 8.17
CA GLU A 310 1.68 17.89 9.53
C GLU A 310 0.93 17.07 10.59
N GLN A 311 0.41 15.89 10.23
CA GLN A 311 -0.38 15.00 11.09
C GLN A 311 -1.65 15.67 11.64
N GLN A 312 -2.18 16.67 10.93
CA GLN A 312 -3.48 17.26 11.25
C GLN A 312 -4.58 16.46 10.58
N LEU A 313 -5.66 16.21 11.32
CA LEU A 313 -6.82 15.50 10.81
C LEU A 313 -7.54 16.34 9.75
N VAL A 314 -7.71 15.78 8.57
CA VAL A 314 -8.37 16.44 7.42
C VAL A 314 -9.84 16.05 7.32
N TRP A 315 -10.13 14.75 7.46
CA TRP A 315 -11.48 14.20 7.44
C TRP A 315 -11.51 12.82 8.09
N SER A 316 -12.70 12.39 8.51
CA SER A 316 -12.92 11.08 9.14
C SER A 316 -14.15 10.40 8.56
N TRP A 317 -14.14 9.07 8.61
CA TRP A 317 -15.18 8.18 8.13
C TRP A 317 -15.50 7.13 9.18
N HIS A 318 -16.76 6.73 9.22
CA HIS A 318 -17.28 5.67 10.08
C HIS A 318 -17.34 4.35 9.30
N ILE A 319 -16.61 3.35 9.78
CA ILE A 319 -16.71 1.97 9.32
C ILE A 319 -17.65 1.24 10.27
N TRP A 320 -18.81 0.86 9.76
CA TRP A 320 -19.88 0.20 10.49
C TRP A 320 -19.85 -1.31 10.21
N MET A 321 -19.28 -2.06 11.15
CA MET A 321 -19.08 -3.50 11.03
C MET A 321 -20.29 -4.26 11.58
N THR A 322 -21.21 -4.61 10.69
CA THR A 322 -22.51 -5.23 10.99
C THR A 322 -22.99 -6.06 9.81
N ASP A 323 -23.91 -7.01 10.05
CA ASP A 323 -24.73 -7.56 8.95
C ASP A 323 -25.34 -6.42 8.14
N ASP A 324 -25.50 -6.67 6.85
CA ASP A 324 -26.18 -5.77 5.92
C ASP A 324 -27.52 -5.32 6.53
N PRO A 325 -27.67 -4.03 6.88
CA PRO A 325 -28.88 -3.55 7.53
C PRO A 325 -30.03 -3.59 6.54
N SER A 326 -31.04 -4.42 6.84
CA SER A 326 -32.10 -4.75 5.89
C SER A 326 -33.07 -3.58 5.64
N LEU A 327 -33.63 -3.55 4.43
CA LEU A 327 -34.75 -2.68 4.03
C LEU A 327 -36.09 -3.36 4.39
N GLN A 328 -36.48 -3.39 5.67
CA GLN A 328 -37.91 -3.54 6.03
C GLN A 328 -38.13 -3.44 7.55
N LEU A 329 -37.97 -2.22 8.08
CA LEU A 329 -38.40 -1.93 9.44
C LEU A 329 -39.93 -1.76 9.53
N VAL A 330 -40.56 -1.08 8.57
CA VAL A 330 -41.93 -0.54 8.71
C VAL A 330 -42.83 -1.14 7.62
N GLY A 331 -43.82 -1.95 7.99
CA GLY A 331 -44.84 -2.43 7.08
C GLY A 331 -45.83 -1.32 6.71
N GLY A 332 -45.96 -0.96 5.44
CA GLY A 332 -46.94 0.04 5.00
C GLY A 332 -46.52 1.50 5.15
N SER A 333 -45.23 1.81 5.36
CA SER A 333 -44.72 3.14 5.00
C SER A 333 -45.03 3.43 3.53
N SER A 334 -45.21 4.70 3.16
CA SER A 334 -45.26 5.09 1.74
C SER A 334 -44.10 4.38 1.01
N PRO A 335 -44.32 3.80 -0.19
CA PRO A 335 -43.26 3.15 -0.98
C PRO A 335 -41.99 4.01 -1.13
N GLU A 336 -42.10 5.31 -0.88
CA GLU A 336 -41.12 6.37 -1.00
C GLU A 336 -40.15 6.51 0.19
N TYR A 337 -40.41 5.94 1.39
CA TYR A 337 -39.50 6.06 2.55
C TYR A 337 -39.21 4.71 3.24
N GLN A 338 -38.08 4.11 2.85
CA GLN A 338 -37.61 2.84 3.39
C GLN A 338 -36.50 3.09 4.41
N PHE A 339 -36.81 2.92 5.70
CA PHE A 339 -35.83 3.02 6.78
C PHE A 339 -34.91 1.79 6.84
N LEU A 340 -33.66 2.02 7.26
CA LEU A 340 -32.81 0.95 7.78
C LEU A 340 -33.49 0.26 8.99
N ASP A 341 -33.25 -1.03 9.15
CA ASP A 341 -33.78 -1.80 10.29
C ASP A 341 -33.21 -1.41 11.67
N ARG A 342 -32.10 -0.66 11.69
CA ARG A 342 -31.36 -0.27 12.91
C ARG A 342 -30.77 1.14 12.80
N ASN A 343 -30.42 1.72 13.95
CA ASN A 343 -29.73 3.02 14.02
C ASN A 343 -28.34 2.93 13.38
N VAL A 344 -27.84 4.04 12.81
CA VAL A 344 -26.44 4.08 12.35
C VAL A 344 -25.51 3.76 13.53
N GLY A 345 -24.59 2.83 13.30
CA GLY A 345 -23.66 2.31 14.31
C GLY A 345 -24.20 1.18 15.19
N ALA A 346 -25.46 0.77 15.03
CA ALA A 346 -26.01 -0.37 15.78
C ALA A 346 -25.57 -1.70 15.18
N THR A 347 -25.18 -2.67 16.00
CA THR A 347 -24.77 -4.01 15.52
C THR A 347 -25.87 -5.07 15.69
N SER A 348 -27.02 -4.65 16.20
CA SER A 348 -28.22 -5.45 16.45
C SER A 348 -29.49 -4.67 16.10
N ALA A 349 -30.56 -5.39 15.76
CA ALA A 349 -31.92 -4.85 15.65
C ALA A 349 -32.88 -5.49 16.67
N ALA A 350 -32.33 -6.27 17.62
CA ALA A 350 -33.12 -7.00 18.61
C ALA A 350 -33.74 -6.06 19.64
N VAL A 351 -34.95 -6.42 20.09
CA VAL A 351 -35.66 -5.75 21.18
C VAL A 351 -34.88 -5.92 22.48
N ASP A 352 -34.81 -4.85 23.28
CA ASP A 352 -34.12 -4.80 24.59
C ASP A 352 -32.60 -5.08 24.56
N ASP A 353 -31.98 -5.02 23.37
CA ASP A 353 -30.54 -5.15 23.21
C ASP A 353 -29.86 -3.77 23.13
N VAL A 354 -28.86 -3.52 23.98
CA VAL A 354 -28.06 -2.27 23.95
C VAL A 354 -27.33 -2.08 22.63
N ALA A 355 -26.98 -3.17 21.94
CA ALA A 355 -26.35 -3.11 20.63
C ALA A 355 -27.26 -2.52 19.53
N SER A 356 -28.57 -2.35 19.82
CA SER A 356 -29.52 -1.67 18.93
C SER A 356 -29.48 -0.14 19.00
N PHE A 357 -28.79 0.44 20.00
CA PHE A 357 -28.81 1.88 20.23
C PHE A 357 -28.14 2.68 19.13
N GLY A 358 -27.06 2.17 18.54
CA GLY A 358 -26.26 2.88 17.55
C GLY A 358 -25.54 4.10 18.14
N PHE A 359 -25.26 5.12 17.32
CA PHE A 359 -24.51 6.31 17.72
C PHE A 359 -25.35 7.58 17.80
N PHE A 360 -24.88 8.51 18.61
CA PHE A 360 -25.41 9.85 18.73
C PHE A 360 -24.63 10.83 17.87
N TYR A 361 -25.33 11.80 17.29
CA TYR A 361 -24.78 12.85 16.44
C TYR A 361 -25.30 14.19 16.95
N GLN A 362 -24.47 15.24 16.95
CA GLN A 362 -24.99 16.61 17.03
C GLN A 362 -25.56 16.98 15.66
N TRP A 363 -26.63 17.77 15.64
CA TRP A 363 -27.33 18.06 14.38
C TRP A 363 -26.36 18.67 13.35
N GLY A 364 -26.39 18.19 12.11
CA GLY A 364 -25.54 18.68 11.02
C GLY A 364 -24.08 18.16 11.02
N ARG A 365 -23.65 17.38 12.02
CA ARG A 365 -22.31 16.76 12.03
C ARG A 365 -22.30 15.38 11.38
N LYS A 366 -21.18 15.05 10.74
CA LYS A 366 -20.89 13.69 10.24
C LYS A 366 -20.37 12.73 11.32
N ASP A 367 -19.76 13.25 12.38
CA ASP A 367 -19.00 12.45 13.33
C ASP A 367 -19.87 11.89 14.44
N PRO A 368 -19.79 10.56 14.71
CA PRO A 368 -20.57 9.93 15.75
C PRO A 368 -19.93 10.08 17.14
N PHE A 369 -20.79 10.06 18.15
CA PHE A 369 -20.46 9.91 19.55
C PHE A 369 -21.06 8.61 20.09
N ILE A 370 -20.26 7.89 20.89
CA ILE A 370 -20.67 6.62 21.50
C ILE A 370 -21.98 6.77 22.29
N ALA A 371 -22.86 5.78 22.21
CA ALA A 371 -24.09 5.73 23.01
C ALA A 371 -23.88 5.01 24.35
N ALA A 372 -24.96 4.66 25.04
CA ALA A 372 -24.90 3.86 26.25
C ALA A 372 -24.46 2.42 25.93
N SER A 373 -23.56 1.85 26.73
CA SER A 373 -23.16 0.43 26.64
C SER A 373 -23.95 -0.49 27.57
N ALA A 374 -24.78 0.09 28.41
CA ALA A 374 -25.68 -0.61 29.31
C ALA A 374 -27.03 0.10 29.38
N LEU A 375 -28.05 -0.64 29.76
CA LEU A 375 -29.37 -0.11 30.11
C LEU A 375 -29.29 0.54 31.48
N ILE A 376 -28.72 1.74 31.52
CA ILE A 376 -28.65 2.55 32.73
C ILE A 376 -30.04 3.19 32.89
N ASN A 377 -30.66 3.08 34.07
CA ASN A 377 -31.97 3.64 34.45
C ASN A 377 -33.27 2.98 33.91
N PRO A 378 -33.49 1.66 34.08
CA PRO A 378 -34.80 1.04 33.83
C PRO A 378 -35.96 1.64 34.65
N ASP A 379 -35.64 2.13 35.85
CA ASP A 379 -36.60 2.51 36.90
C ASP A 379 -36.92 4.03 36.93
N GLY A 380 -36.26 4.82 36.07
CA GLY A 380 -36.54 6.24 35.91
C GLY A 380 -35.86 7.17 36.91
N ALA A 381 -34.87 6.70 37.68
CA ALA A 381 -33.95 7.60 38.41
C ALA A 381 -33.11 8.42 37.41
N ALA A 382 -32.80 9.68 37.74
CA ALA A 382 -31.85 10.45 36.94
C ALA A 382 -30.49 9.71 36.94
N ILE A 383 -29.81 9.63 35.78
CA ILE A 383 -28.37 9.37 35.80
C ILE A 383 -27.79 10.40 36.76
N PRO A 384 -27.02 10.00 37.80
CA PRO A 384 -26.39 10.95 38.70
C PRO A 384 -25.70 12.05 37.89
N ASP A 385 -25.71 13.29 38.38
CA ASP A 385 -24.92 14.35 37.77
C ASP A 385 -23.48 13.85 37.62
N GLY A 386 -23.04 13.72 36.38
CA GLY A 386 -21.74 13.20 36.00
C GLY A 386 -21.18 13.97 34.81
N ASP A 387 -19.88 13.85 34.61
CA ASP A 387 -19.17 14.55 33.56
C ASP A 387 -19.55 14.00 32.17
N ALA A 388 -19.33 14.81 31.13
CA ALA A 388 -19.52 14.37 29.76
C ALA A 388 -18.73 13.08 29.50
N PHE A 389 -19.34 12.13 28.79
CA PHE A 389 -18.74 10.83 28.46
C PHE A 389 -18.34 9.93 29.64
N GLN A 390 -18.54 10.33 30.90
CA GLN A 390 -18.15 9.55 32.08
C GLN A 390 -18.67 8.10 32.05
N THR A 391 -19.97 7.91 31.79
CA THR A 391 -20.61 6.58 31.73
C THR A 391 -20.40 5.83 30.41
N ALA A 392 -19.86 6.51 29.39
CA ALA A 392 -19.59 5.91 28.09
C ALA A 392 -18.11 5.52 27.89
N MET A 393 -17.22 6.03 28.76
CA MET A 393 -15.79 5.74 28.74
C MET A 393 -15.42 4.50 29.56
N GLU A 394 -16.30 4.00 30.44
CA GLU A 394 -16.07 2.75 31.16
C GLU A 394 -16.29 1.54 30.23
N GLY A 395 -15.22 1.10 29.56
CA GLY A 395 -15.10 -0.21 28.91
C GLY A 395 -15.78 -0.38 27.54
N SER A 396 -16.17 0.71 26.86
CA SER A 396 -17.00 0.64 25.64
C SER A 396 -16.31 1.11 24.34
N CYS A 397 -15.14 1.73 24.46
CA CYS A 397 -14.34 2.23 23.33
C CYS A 397 -12.85 1.98 23.60
N ILE A 398 -12.11 1.71 22.53
CA ILE A 398 -10.64 1.71 22.46
C ILE A 398 -10.24 2.97 21.68
N PHE A 399 -9.25 3.72 22.18
CA PHE A 399 -8.70 4.89 21.49
C PHE A 399 -7.31 4.58 20.96
N ASN A 400 -7.00 5.10 19.77
CA ASN A 400 -5.65 5.10 19.26
C ASN A 400 -4.87 6.24 19.93
N MET A 401 -4.08 5.88 20.94
CA MET A 401 -3.31 6.83 21.76
C MET A 401 -2.25 7.62 20.97
N ALA A 402 -1.93 7.21 19.74
CA ALA A 402 -1.08 7.99 18.85
C ALA A 402 -1.76 9.28 18.36
N HIS A 403 -3.10 9.28 18.25
CA HIS A 403 -3.87 10.36 17.61
C HIS A 403 -4.88 11.05 18.54
N THR A 404 -5.35 10.36 19.58
CA THR A 404 -6.35 10.94 20.50
C THR A 404 -6.25 10.38 21.92
N ILE A 405 -6.63 11.20 22.90
CA ILE A 405 -6.76 10.80 24.31
C ILE A 405 -8.21 10.44 24.69
N GLY A 406 -9.14 10.51 23.72
CA GLY A 406 -10.55 10.23 23.92
C GLY A 406 -11.46 11.42 23.63
N TRP A 407 -12.69 11.32 24.13
CA TRP A 407 -13.70 12.36 23.96
C TRP A 407 -13.46 13.54 24.88
N GLU A 408 -13.70 14.74 24.36
CA GLU A 408 -13.66 15.97 25.13
C GLU A 408 -14.88 16.84 24.83
N THR A 409 -15.08 17.86 25.66
CA THR A 409 -16.10 18.88 25.43
C THR A 409 -15.45 20.24 25.26
N LEU A 410 -15.96 21.02 24.33
CA LEU A 410 -15.57 22.41 24.12
C LEU A 410 -16.82 23.27 23.99
N ARG A 411 -16.81 24.50 24.47
CA ARG A 411 -17.96 25.41 24.28
C ARG A 411 -17.92 26.04 22.90
N ASN A 412 -19.09 26.28 22.31
CA ASN A 412 -19.21 26.97 21.03
C ASN A 412 -18.65 28.41 21.04
N ASP A 413 -18.53 29.03 22.22
CA ASP A 413 -17.95 30.36 22.46
C ASP A 413 -16.47 30.36 22.87
N ALA A 414 -15.81 29.19 22.80
CA ALA A 414 -14.39 29.10 23.07
C ALA A 414 -13.57 29.80 21.97
N ALA A 415 -12.60 30.63 22.38
CA ALA A 415 -11.78 31.43 21.47
C ALA A 415 -10.95 30.62 20.45
N VAL A 416 -10.74 29.33 20.69
CA VAL A 416 -10.06 28.42 19.75
C VAL A 416 -10.92 28.10 18.52
N ILE A 417 -12.25 28.23 18.62
CA ILE A 417 -13.15 28.12 17.48
C ILE A 417 -13.36 29.52 16.92
N GLU A 418 -12.71 29.83 15.81
CA GLU A 418 -12.93 31.10 15.11
C GLU A 418 -14.41 31.26 14.72
N ILE A 419 -14.93 32.49 14.77
CA ILE A 419 -16.35 32.78 14.50
C ILE A 419 -16.74 32.29 13.11
N GLY A 420 -17.75 31.43 13.09
CA GLY A 420 -18.27 30.76 11.90
C GLY A 420 -17.25 29.84 11.22
N LYS A 421 -16.38 29.22 12.03
CA LYS A 421 -15.53 28.07 11.69
C LYS A 421 -15.87 26.84 12.53
N SER A 422 -17.06 26.80 13.13
CA SER A 422 -17.49 25.69 13.98
C SER A 422 -17.61 24.37 13.22
N VAL A 423 -18.08 24.38 11.96
CA VAL A 423 -18.16 23.17 11.13
C VAL A 423 -16.76 22.69 10.73
N GLU A 424 -15.87 23.60 10.34
CA GLU A 424 -14.44 23.35 10.08
C GLU A 424 -13.76 22.69 11.28
N TYR A 425 -13.94 23.30 12.44
CA TYR A 425 -13.42 22.79 13.70
C TYR A 425 -14.00 21.40 14.00
N ALA A 426 -15.32 21.23 13.91
CA ALA A 426 -15.98 19.96 14.18
C ALA A 426 -15.51 18.81 13.27
N ALA A 427 -15.24 19.10 11.99
CA ALA A 427 -14.76 18.11 11.03
C ALA A 427 -13.30 17.68 11.30
N ALA A 428 -12.46 18.63 11.73
CA ALA A 428 -11.07 18.40 12.13
C ALA A 428 -10.93 17.79 13.55
N HIS A 429 -11.96 17.95 14.38
CA HIS A 429 -11.99 17.46 15.76
C HIS A 429 -13.22 16.55 16.00
N PRO A 430 -13.25 15.36 15.38
CA PRO A 430 -14.37 14.44 15.48
C PRO A 430 -14.62 13.95 16.92
N MET A 431 -13.61 14.04 17.79
CA MET A 431 -13.67 13.63 19.20
C MET A 431 -14.17 14.73 20.15
N THR A 432 -14.39 15.94 19.66
CA THR A 432 -14.78 17.08 20.49
C THR A 432 -16.27 17.31 20.38
N PHE A 433 -17.00 17.14 21.49
CA PHE A 433 -18.42 17.47 21.57
C PHE A 433 -18.58 18.97 21.87
N ILE A 434 -19.17 19.71 20.92
CA ILE A 434 -19.26 21.17 21.04
C ILE A 434 -20.53 21.53 21.82
N THR A 435 -20.35 21.89 23.08
CA THR A 435 -21.40 22.26 24.03
C THR A 435 -21.92 23.68 23.79
N TYR A 436 -23.19 23.93 24.14
CA TYR A 436 -23.72 25.29 24.12
C TYR A 436 -23.14 26.11 25.28
N GLY A 437 -22.47 27.19 24.92
CA GLY A 437 -21.93 28.17 25.86
C GLY A 437 -22.71 29.47 25.88
N ALA A 438 -22.88 30.06 24.70
CA ALA A 438 -23.62 31.30 24.51
C ALA A 438 -24.24 31.35 23.11
N GLN A 439 -25.26 32.18 22.93
CA GLN A 439 -25.75 32.52 21.60
C GLN A 439 -24.76 33.49 20.93
N LEU A 440 -24.24 33.10 19.78
CA LEU A 440 -23.32 33.89 18.95
C LEU A 440 -24.01 34.24 17.63
N GLY A 441 -24.06 35.54 17.27
CA GLY A 441 -24.88 36.00 16.14
C GLY A 441 -26.34 35.53 16.28
N SER A 442 -26.89 35.00 15.19
CA SER A 442 -28.22 34.36 15.14
C SER A 442 -28.18 32.82 15.18
N SER A 443 -27.11 32.22 15.72
CA SER A 443 -26.99 30.76 15.94
C SER A 443 -28.20 30.14 16.64
N GLY A 444 -28.78 30.88 17.59
CA GLY A 444 -29.88 30.43 18.42
C GLY A 444 -29.46 29.89 19.78
N VAL A 445 -30.43 29.72 20.68
CA VAL A 445 -30.18 29.14 22.00
C VAL A 445 -30.02 27.62 21.83
N GLY A 446 -29.03 27.02 22.49
CA GLY A 446 -28.77 25.58 22.38
C GLY A 446 -28.10 25.15 21.08
N ALA A 447 -27.50 26.06 20.31
CA ALA A 447 -26.75 25.71 19.11
C ALA A 447 -25.29 25.36 19.44
N TRP A 448 -24.72 24.36 18.77
CA TRP A 448 -23.27 24.12 18.84
C TRP A 448 -22.49 24.97 17.82
N VAL A 449 -23.17 25.53 16.83
CA VAL A 449 -22.59 26.48 15.88
C VAL A 449 -22.32 27.84 16.55
N ASN A 450 -21.38 28.58 15.99
CA ASN A 450 -20.86 29.84 16.55
C ASN A 450 -21.05 31.06 15.63
N ASP A 451 -22.04 31.00 14.73
CA ASP A 451 -22.39 32.05 13.77
C ASP A 451 -23.86 31.88 13.33
N ASP A 452 -24.35 32.69 12.41
CA ASP A 452 -25.74 32.68 11.94
C ASP A 452 -26.20 31.30 11.44
N ASN A 453 -27.25 30.74 12.04
CA ASN A 453 -27.72 29.37 11.78
C ASN A 453 -28.09 29.13 10.31
N VAL A 454 -28.59 30.17 9.62
CA VAL A 454 -28.97 30.07 8.19
C VAL A 454 -27.83 29.55 7.30
N GLN A 455 -26.56 29.82 7.67
CA GLN A 455 -25.39 29.34 6.93
C GLN A 455 -25.17 27.83 7.07
N TYR A 456 -25.78 27.19 8.07
CA TYR A 456 -25.61 25.79 8.43
C TYR A 456 -26.91 24.97 8.34
N ALA A 457 -28.03 25.59 7.95
CA ALA A 457 -29.36 25.01 8.04
C ALA A 457 -29.57 23.77 7.13
N GLU A 458 -28.73 23.62 6.11
CA GLU A 458 -28.80 22.52 5.14
C GLU A 458 -27.62 21.55 5.26
N LEU A 459 -26.91 21.52 6.40
CA LEU A 459 -25.77 20.60 6.57
C LEU A 459 -26.13 19.15 6.27
N TRP A 460 -27.35 18.69 6.57
CA TRP A 460 -27.87 17.37 6.17
C TRP A 460 -28.81 17.39 4.96
N GLY A 461 -28.95 18.54 4.30
CA GLY A 461 -29.47 18.69 2.94
C GLY A 461 -30.99 18.82 2.78
N TYR A 462 -31.69 19.25 3.83
CA TYR A 462 -33.08 19.68 3.69
C TYR A 462 -33.16 21.15 3.28
N ASP A 463 -33.60 21.39 2.05
CA ASP A 463 -33.87 22.72 1.50
C ASP A 463 -35.28 23.16 1.91
N PHE A 464 -35.35 24.18 2.76
CA PHE A 464 -36.60 24.72 3.29
C PHE A 464 -37.43 25.51 2.29
N VAL A 465 -36.79 26.06 1.25
CA VAL A 465 -37.45 26.87 0.22
C VAL A 465 -38.17 25.96 -0.75
N ASN A 466 -37.47 24.91 -1.20
CA ASN A 466 -37.94 24.02 -2.25
C ASN A 466 -38.55 22.72 -1.73
N HIS A 467 -38.48 22.47 -0.42
CA HIS A 467 -38.94 21.23 0.22
C HIS A 467 -38.30 19.99 -0.43
N THR A 468 -36.96 20.02 -0.55
CA THR A 468 -36.21 18.90 -1.10
C THR A 468 -35.20 18.36 -0.09
N ASN A 469 -34.98 17.05 -0.11
CA ASN A 469 -34.02 16.39 0.78
C ASN A 469 -32.95 15.66 -0.04
N ARG A 470 -31.70 16.11 0.06
CA ARG A 470 -30.55 15.56 -0.66
C ARG A 470 -29.47 15.12 0.33
N LYS A 471 -28.81 14.00 0.06
CA LYS A 471 -27.62 13.63 0.83
C LYS A 471 -26.52 14.68 0.61
N THR A 472 -25.81 15.08 1.66
CA THR A 472 -24.71 16.04 1.62
C THR A 472 -23.41 15.43 2.16
N MET A 473 -22.31 16.16 2.05
CA MET A 473 -21.02 15.73 2.58
C MET A 473 -21.00 15.60 4.10
N PHE A 474 -21.99 16.09 4.84
CA PHE A 474 -22.08 15.94 6.30
C PHE A 474 -23.12 14.91 6.74
N ASP A 475 -23.88 14.35 5.79
CA ASP A 475 -24.83 13.28 6.04
C ASP A 475 -24.07 12.00 6.50
N PRO A 476 -24.38 11.45 7.70
CA PRO A 476 -23.65 10.33 8.27
C PRO A 476 -24.16 8.95 7.79
N CYS A 477 -25.16 8.90 6.91
CA CYS A 477 -25.70 7.64 6.43
C CYS A 477 -24.77 6.94 5.43
N PRO A 478 -24.87 5.61 5.27
CA PRO A 478 -24.11 4.88 4.26
C PRO A 478 -24.54 5.20 2.82
N PRO A 479 -23.80 4.75 1.79
CA PRO A 479 -24.19 4.94 0.39
C PRO A 479 -25.60 4.39 0.10
N GLY A 480 -26.41 5.16 -0.64
CA GLY A 480 -27.79 4.80 -0.97
C GLY A 480 -28.81 5.16 0.11
N TYR A 481 -28.35 5.78 1.21
CA TYR A 481 -29.17 6.22 2.32
C TYR A 481 -28.83 7.64 2.76
N LYS A 482 -29.83 8.36 3.29
CA LYS A 482 -29.71 9.73 3.79
C LYS A 482 -30.47 9.94 5.10
N VAL A 483 -30.17 11.04 5.78
CA VAL A 483 -30.92 11.48 6.95
C VAL A 483 -32.37 11.77 6.52
N PRO A 484 -33.37 11.31 7.28
CA PRO A 484 -34.77 11.57 6.97
C PRO A 484 -35.10 13.05 6.85
N ALA A 485 -36.00 13.39 5.92
CA ALA A 485 -36.52 14.74 5.76
C ALA A 485 -37.39 15.16 6.97
N TRP A 486 -38.07 16.30 6.83
CA TRP A 486 -39.01 16.79 7.84
C TRP A 486 -40.06 15.74 8.22
N TYR A 487 -40.42 15.69 9.51
CA TYR A 487 -41.31 14.66 10.05
C TYR A 487 -42.67 14.58 9.34
N GLN A 488 -43.21 15.67 8.81
CA GLN A 488 -44.50 15.65 8.10
C GLN A 488 -44.42 14.90 6.77
N GLU A 489 -43.23 14.76 6.20
CA GLU A 489 -43.00 14.00 4.97
C GLU A 489 -42.74 12.52 5.28
N VAL A 490 -42.14 12.21 6.44
CA VAL A 490 -41.63 10.87 6.74
C VAL A 490 -42.49 10.10 7.76
N MET A 491 -42.93 10.75 8.83
CA MET A 491 -43.62 10.14 9.99
C MET A 491 -44.73 11.06 10.54
N ALA A 492 -45.61 11.55 9.68
CA ALA A 492 -46.62 12.55 10.04
C ALA A 492 -47.65 12.05 11.08
N ASP A 493 -47.95 10.76 11.05
CA ASP A 493 -48.91 10.09 11.93
C ASP A 493 -48.27 9.50 13.20
N ALA A 494 -46.97 9.72 13.42
CA ALA A 494 -46.27 9.24 14.61
C ALA A 494 -46.82 9.92 15.87
N ASP A 495 -47.54 9.15 16.68
CA ASP A 495 -48.11 9.55 17.97
C ASP A 495 -48.10 8.36 18.94
N LYS A 496 -48.76 8.50 20.10
CA LYS A 496 -48.80 7.41 21.11
C LYS A 496 -49.52 6.15 20.65
N THR A 497 -50.39 6.25 19.66
CA THR A 497 -51.20 5.14 19.15
C THR A 497 -50.45 4.38 18.05
N THR A 498 -49.69 5.08 17.21
CA THR A 498 -48.89 4.48 16.14
C THR A 498 -47.50 4.04 16.60
N MET A 499 -46.92 4.70 17.61
CA MET A 499 -45.68 4.29 18.28
C MET A 499 -46.00 3.46 19.53
N VAL A 500 -46.20 2.16 19.36
CA VAL A 500 -46.64 1.24 20.43
C VAL A 500 -45.47 0.87 21.33
N GLU A 501 -45.65 0.86 22.66
CA GLU A 501 -44.62 0.43 23.60
C GLU A 501 -44.19 -1.02 23.34
N THR A 502 -42.89 -1.30 23.44
CA THR A 502 -42.33 -2.64 23.20
C THR A 502 -41.13 -2.89 24.11
N GLY A 503 -40.90 -4.16 24.41
CA GLY A 503 -39.81 -4.59 25.28
C GLY A 503 -40.03 -4.28 26.76
N GLN A 504 -38.99 -4.48 27.57
CA GLN A 504 -38.98 -4.19 29.00
C GLN A 504 -38.80 -2.70 29.31
N TYR A 505 -38.38 -1.93 28.31
CA TYR A 505 -38.09 -0.49 28.41
C TYR A 505 -39.13 0.33 27.66
N GLN A 506 -39.02 1.66 27.68
CA GLN A 506 -39.93 2.54 26.93
C GLN A 506 -39.61 2.61 25.44
N SER A 507 -39.04 1.55 24.87
CA SER A 507 -38.83 1.42 23.43
C SER A 507 -40.18 1.40 22.72
N ARG A 508 -40.17 1.60 21.40
CA ARG A 508 -41.38 1.69 20.59
C ARG A 508 -41.30 0.79 19.36
N THR A 509 -42.46 0.36 18.89
CA THR A 509 -42.61 -0.12 17.51
C THR A 509 -43.43 0.87 16.69
N TYR A 510 -43.06 1.04 15.43
CA TYR A 510 -43.79 1.84 14.44
C TYR A 510 -44.02 1.01 13.19
N ASN A 511 -45.28 0.73 12.88
CA ASN A 511 -45.74 -0.25 11.88
C ASN A 511 -44.88 -1.53 11.83
N GLY A 512 -44.65 -2.14 13.00
CA GLY A 512 -43.87 -3.38 13.15
C GLY A 512 -42.37 -3.20 13.36
N GLY A 513 -41.87 -1.98 13.14
CA GLY A 513 -40.45 -1.66 13.21
C GLY A 513 -39.95 -1.28 14.59
N TYR A 514 -38.82 -1.82 15.05
CA TYR A 514 -38.27 -1.53 16.38
C TYR A 514 -37.45 -0.22 16.45
N TRP A 515 -37.81 0.61 17.44
CA TRP A 515 -37.14 1.86 17.79
C TRP A 515 -36.74 1.80 19.27
N PRO A 516 -35.44 1.63 19.58
CA PRO A 516 -34.98 1.55 20.96
C PRO A 516 -35.25 2.84 21.72
N ALA A 517 -35.37 2.78 23.04
CA ALA A 517 -35.32 3.94 23.92
C ALA A 517 -33.87 4.22 24.33
N GLN A 518 -33.05 4.65 23.39
CA GLN A 518 -31.60 4.77 23.56
C GLN A 518 -31.16 5.99 24.40
N GLY A 519 -32.08 6.88 24.76
CA GLY A 519 -31.75 8.15 25.41
C GLY A 519 -31.15 9.16 24.44
N TYR A 520 -30.37 10.10 24.96
CA TYR A 520 -29.67 11.14 24.21
C TYR A 520 -28.50 11.69 25.03
N ARG A 521 -27.60 12.46 24.40
CA ARG A 521 -26.60 13.29 25.10
C ARG A 521 -27.13 14.70 25.27
N THR A 522 -27.05 15.27 26.47
CA THR A 522 -27.42 16.67 26.72
C THR A 522 -26.50 17.63 25.98
N ASP A 523 -26.83 18.93 25.99
CA ASP A 523 -25.99 19.99 25.44
C ASP A 523 -24.67 20.23 26.19
N GLN A 524 -24.49 19.58 27.34
CA GLN A 524 -23.22 19.43 28.06
C GLN A 524 -22.50 18.10 27.76
N GLY A 525 -22.95 17.31 26.78
CA GLY A 525 -22.33 16.02 26.40
C GLY A 525 -22.62 14.83 27.30
N ARG A 526 -23.37 15.00 28.40
CA ARG A 526 -23.74 13.94 29.34
C ARG A 526 -24.84 13.03 28.79
N LEU A 527 -24.74 11.72 29.02
CA LEU A 527 -25.78 10.74 28.69
C LEU A 527 -27.03 10.92 29.57
N SER A 528 -28.23 10.78 29.01
CA SER A 528 -29.49 11.01 29.73
C SER A 528 -30.64 10.13 29.20
N ASN A 529 -31.52 9.71 30.11
CA ASN A 529 -32.80 9.02 29.81
C ASN A 529 -32.69 7.72 28.97
N VAL A 530 -31.58 6.99 29.10
CA VAL A 530 -31.43 5.65 28.51
C VAL A 530 -32.50 4.71 29.05
N GLY A 531 -33.09 3.87 28.19
CA GLY A 531 -34.22 3.00 28.50
C GLY A 531 -35.57 3.72 28.59
N ARG A 532 -35.61 5.05 28.47
CA ARG A 532 -36.81 5.87 28.67
C ARG A 532 -37.21 6.68 27.45
N TYR A 533 -36.24 7.35 26.83
CA TYR A 533 -36.50 8.30 25.76
C TYR A 533 -35.92 7.76 24.45
N GLY A 534 -36.59 8.05 23.35
CA GLY A 534 -35.99 7.96 22.03
C GLY A 534 -35.90 9.34 21.41
N TYR A 535 -34.76 9.64 20.81
CA TYR A 535 -34.49 10.93 20.18
C TYR A 535 -33.82 10.72 18.82
N TYR A 536 -34.50 11.15 17.76
CA TYR A 536 -34.11 10.88 16.37
C TYR A 536 -34.14 12.16 15.56
N TRP A 537 -33.02 12.47 14.92
CA TRP A 537 -32.88 13.65 14.09
C TRP A 537 -33.60 13.55 12.75
N SER A 538 -33.92 14.72 12.20
CA SER A 538 -34.23 14.92 10.79
C SER A 538 -33.15 15.80 10.15
N ALA A 539 -33.11 15.83 8.82
CA ALA A 539 -32.24 16.69 8.02
C ALA A 539 -32.64 18.18 8.10
N CYS A 540 -33.80 18.50 8.68
CA CYS A 540 -34.27 19.86 8.94
C CYS A 540 -33.53 20.45 10.14
N SER A 541 -32.96 21.65 10.04
CA SER A 541 -32.41 22.40 11.19
C SER A 541 -33.49 23.13 11.99
N TYR A 542 -33.13 23.63 13.18
CA TYR A 542 -33.96 24.54 13.96
C TYR A 542 -33.59 26.00 13.66
N ASN A 543 -34.19 26.57 12.62
CA ASN A 543 -33.92 27.95 12.22
C ASN A 543 -34.70 28.97 13.07
N HIS A 544 -33.99 29.79 13.86
CA HIS A 544 -34.56 30.81 14.73
C HIS A 544 -35.04 32.08 13.99
N GLY A 545 -34.62 32.28 12.73
CA GLY A 545 -34.89 33.48 11.93
C GLY A 545 -35.83 33.28 10.74
N TYR A 546 -36.20 32.04 10.40
CA TYR A 546 -37.06 31.77 9.25
C TYR A 546 -38.54 31.99 9.58
N PRO A 547 -39.33 32.66 8.71
CA PRO A 547 -40.75 32.94 8.96
C PRO A 547 -41.65 31.69 9.02
N ALA A 548 -41.12 30.50 8.74
CA ALA A 548 -41.86 29.25 8.85
C ALA A 548 -41.76 28.67 10.28
N GLN A 549 -42.64 29.14 11.16
CA GLN A 549 -42.67 28.85 12.62
C GLN A 549 -42.88 27.37 13.03
N ASN A 550 -42.86 26.40 12.10
CA ASN A 550 -43.25 25.00 12.33
C ASN A 550 -42.19 23.94 11.97
N PHE A 551 -41.03 24.33 11.43
CA PHE A 551 -39.93 23.41 11.17
C PHE A 551 -39.09 23.18 12.42
N LYS A 552 -38.75 21.93 12.72
CA LYS A 552 -38.03 21.53 13.94
C LYS A 552 -37.01 20.44 13.62
N GLY A 553 -35.92 20.46 14.39
CA GLY A 553 -34.72 19.63 14.22
C GLY A 553 -34.92 18.12 14.27
N TYR A 554 -35.79 17.61 15.15
CA TYR A 554 -35.97 16.17 15.30
C TYR A 554 -37.09 15.62 14.41
N MET A 555 -36.92 14.38 13.95
CA MET A 555 -37.94 13.60 13.23
C MET A 555 -38.92 12.95 14.22
N LEU A 556 -38.40 12.45 15.34
CA LEU A 556 -39.15 11.64 16.30
C LEU A 556 -38.55 11.76 17.70
N TYR A 557 -39.40 12.06 18.66
CA TYR A 557 -39.07 12.12 20.08
C TYR A 557 -40.17 11.46 20.90
N TRP A 558 -39.79 10.69 21.92
CA TRP A 558 -40.77 10.20 22.88
C TRP A 558 -40.22 10.07 24.30
N TYR A 559 -41.15 10.03 25.24
CA TYR A 559 -40.96 9.68 26.64
C TYR A 559 -42.24 9.03 27.19
N SER A 560 -42.19 8.52 28.43
CA SER A 560 -43.31 7.86 29.13
C SER A 560 -44.72 8.44 28.94
N ARG A 561 -44.87 9.75 28.72
CA ARG A 561 -46.18 10.41 28.59
C ARG A 561 -46.41 11.09 27.25
N MET A 562 -45.54 10.97 26.25
CA MET A 562 -45.75 11.60 24.95
C MET A 562 -44.90 10.97 23.86
N VAL A 563 -45.46 10.93 22.66
CA VAL A 563 -44.72 10.82 21.41
C VAL A 563 -44.94 12.16 20.71
N SER A 564 -43.87 12.77 20.24
CA SER A 564 -43.87 14.04 19.55
C SER A 564 -42.94 13.95 18.34
N ASN A 565 -43.44 14.35 17.20
CA ASN A 565 -42.67 14.53 15.97
C ASN A 565 -42.36 16.01 15.71
N ASN A 566 -42.80 16.95 16.58
CA ASN A 566 -42.68 18.39 16.36
C ASN A 566 -42.15 19.19 17.58
N ASN A 567 -40.87 19.09 17.87
CA ASN A 567 -40.15 20.01 18.77
C ASN A 567 -38.66 19.98 18.39
N ALA A 568 -37.91 20.96 18.83
CA ALA A 568 -36.45 20.96 18.95
C ALA A 568 -36.08 22.40 19.28
N GLN A 569 -35.26 22.57 20.32
CA GLN A 569 -34.71 23.88 20.67
C GLN A 569 -33.19 23.84 20.84
N ASN A 570 -32.53 22.69 20.65
CA ASN A 570 -31.14 22.54 21.06
C ASN A 570 -30.40 21.58 20.11
N GLU A 571 -29.69 22.14 19.13
CA GLU A 571 -28.89 21.40 18.14
C GLU A 571 -27.59 20.87 18.74
N ALA A 572 -27.15 21.38 19.89
CA ALA A 572 -25.95 20.95 20.59
C ALA A 572 -26.10 19.59 21.30
N ILE A 573 -27.30 19.05 21.43
CA ILE A 573 -27.53 17.73 22.01
C ILE A 573 -27.08 16.62 21.04
N GLY A 574 -26.82 15.41 21.57
CA GLY A 574 -26.53 14.23 20.74
C GLY A 574 -27.75 13.32 20.62
N GLY A 575 -28.23 13.09 19.40
CA GLY A 575 -29.39 12.26 19.08
C GLY A 575 -29.09 11.24 17.97
N ASN A 576 -29.95 10.26 17.75
CA ASN A 576 -29.68 9.20 16.77
C ASN A 576 -30.18 9.55 15.39
N ILE A 577 -29.69 8.79 14.42
CA ILE A 577 -30.13 8.84 13.04
C ILE A 577 -30.58 7.44 12.63
N ARG A 578 -31.79 7.37 12.06
CA ARG A 578 -32.33 6.20 11.39
C ARG A 578 -32.47 6.55 9.92
N CYS A 579 -31.49 6.13 9.11
CA CYS A 579 -31.44 6.54 7.72
C CYS A 579 -32.62 5.99 6.91
N ILE A 580 -33.02 6.74 5.89
CA ILE A 580 -33.96 6.32 4.84
C ILE A 580 -33.21 6.17 3.53
N ARG A 581 -33.75 5.36 2.62
CA ARG A 581 -33.24 5.23 1.25
C ARG A 581 -33.27 6.59 0.52
N GLU A 582 -32.23 6.86 -0.28
CA GLU A 582 -32.04 8.10 -1.04
C GLU A 582 -33.10 8.38 -2.10
#